data_AF-A0A7Y7BAG3-F1
#
_entry.id   AF-A0A7Y7BAG3-F1
#
_cell.length_a   1.000
_cell.length_b   1.000
_cell.length_c   1.000
_cell.angle_alpha   90.00
_cell.angle_beta   90.00
_cell.angle_gamma   90.00
#
_symmetry.space_group_name_H-M   'P 1'
#
loop_
_entity.id
_entity.type
_entity.pdbx_description
1 polymer ?
#
loop_
_entity_poly.entity_id
_entity_poly.type
_entity_poly.pdbx_seq_one_letter_code
_entity_poly.pdbx_strand_id
1 'polypeptide(L)'
;MNARRYAVASAALGLAAGLFAAAPASAAAAATPSAQGSSGDVEFSVFDNGSGIPRNSSFRLADLGRHGVPESAVKQLGAGKAPRTAGADAESHVMSGPDDLVGQWKDRDGWTVYLRRGYYDPARDRGFGLTKIEQKHNLTMKAVRATTQYPRPGAAGKQQMNGRPNTYNYFTDVLHVKCSGWWIFKTCRVDKVQAVRAGVDFGAQIPMLPKGVITAYCEGVQGRCPDWVKNAINI
;
A
#
# COMPACT_ATOMS: atom_id res chain seq x y z
N MET A 1 -41.25 -24.94 -44.09
CA MET A 1 -40.85 -24.95 -45.51
C MET A 1 -41.06 -23.56 -46.09
N ASN A 2 -39.99 -22.82 -46.37
CA ASN A 2 -39.88 -21.93 -47.52
C ASN A 2 -38.48 -21.34 -47.58
N ALA A 3 -37.85 -21.57 -48.73
CA ALA A 3 -36.49 -21.23 -49.07
C ALA A 3 -36.47 -20.02 -50.02
N ARG A 4 -35.35 -19.27 -50.01
CA ARG A 4 -34.63 -18.60 -51.12
C ARG A 4 -33.65 -17.59 -50.49
N ARG A 5 -32.32 -17.76 -50.58
CA ARG A 5 -31.38 -17.42 -51.69
C ARG A 5 -31.58 -15.95 -52.12
N TYR A 6 -30.62 -15.03 -52.19
CA TYR A 6 -29.21 -14.96 -52.65
C TYR A 6 -28.53 -13.77 -51.90
N ALA A 7 -27.25 -13.39 -51.96
CA ALA A 7 -26.21 -13.48 -52.97
C ALA A 7 -24.81 -13.24 -52.33
N VAL A 8 -23.80 -13.72 -53.04
CA VAL A 8 -22.35 -13.56 -52.81
C VAL A 8 -21.90 -12.19 -53.35
N ALA A 9 -20.98 -11.52 -52.66
CA ALA A 9 -20.06 -10.56 -53.29
C ALA A 9 -18.73 -10.51 -52.54
N SER A 10 -17.69 -10.94 -53.23
CA SER A 10 -16.27 -10.87 -52.87
C SER A 10 -15.70 -9.49 -53.15
N ALA A 11 -14.78 -9.02 -52.29
CA ALA A 11 -13.68 -8.08 -52.56
C ALA A 11 -13.07 -7.69 -51.19
N ALA A 12 -11.78 -7.46 -50.98
CA ALA A 12 -10.57 -7.70 -51.76
C ALA A 12 -9.41 -7.72 -50.74
N LEU A 13 -8.34 -8.43 -51.07
CA LEU A 13 -7.06 -8.37 -50.36
C LEU A 13 -6.50 -6.95 -50.34
N GLY A 14 -6.12 -6.48 -49.15
CA GLY A 14 -5.27 -5.31 -48.94
C GLY A 14 -4.12 -5.66 -48.01
N LEU A 15 -3.06 -6.27 -48.58
CA LEU A 15 -1.76 -6.45 -47.93
C LEU A 15 -1.04 -5.09 -47.92
N ALA A 16 -1.00 -4.42 -46.75
CA ALA A 16 -0.12 -3.29 -46.51
C ALA A 16 1.05 -3.77 -45.63
N ALA A 17 2.16 -4.13 -46.28
CA ALA A 17 3.44 -4.37 -45.63
C ALA A 17 4.07 -3.02 -45.23
N GLY A 18 3.88 -2.61 -43.98
CA GLY A 18 4.58 -1.48 -43.37
C GLY A 18 5.95 -1.91 -42.88
N LEU A 19 7.00 -1.49 -43.59
CA LEU A 19 8.39 -1.52 -43.14
C LEU A 19 8.55 -0.69 -41.87
N PHE A 20 8.74 -1.33 -40.72
CA PHE A 20 9.26 -0.65 -39.54
C PHE A 20 10.79 -0.71 -39.56
N ALA A 21 11.40 0.46 -39.75
CA ALA A 21 12.82 0.67 -39.62
C ALA A 21 13.25 0.37 -38.17
N ALA A 22 14.20 -0.56 -38.01
CA ALA A 22 14.89 -0.80 -36.76
C ALA A 22 15.86 0.36 -36.50
N ALA A 23 15.59 1.16 -35.46
CA ALA A 23 16.56 2.09 -34.91
C ALA A 23 17.48 1.35 -33.93
N PRO A 24 18.82 1.51 -34.01
CA PRO A 24 19.73 0.97 -33.02
C PRO A 24 19.89 1.93 -31.83
N ALA A 25 20.17 1.34 -30.68
CA ALA A 25 20.76 1.93 -29.46
C ALA A 25 19.96 3.05 -28.77
N SER A 26 19.58 2.88 -27.51
CA SER A 26 20.58 2.98 -26.44
C SER A 26 20.14 2.18 -25.22
N ALA A 27 21.00 1.25 -24.80
CA ALA A 27 20.95 0.77 -23.43
C ALA A 27 21.18 1.98 -22.51
N ALA A 28 20.12 2.46 -21.88
CA ALA A 28 20.25 3.36 -20.76
C ALA A 28 21.01 2.59 -19.67
N ALA A 29 22.30 2.85 -19.57
CA ALA A 29 23.09 2.48 -18.41
C ALA A 29 22.31 2.99 -17.20
N ALA A 30 21.93 2.06 -16.32
CA ALA A 30 21.39 2.39 -15.01
C ALA A 30 22.39 3.35 -14.35
N ALA A 31 22.01 4.63 -14.25
CA ALA A 31 22.76 5.57 -13.45
C ALA A 31 22.67 5.04 -12.02
N THR A 32 23.77 4.44 -11.58
CA THR A 32 24.07 4.15 -10.19
C THR A 32 23.68 5.38 -9.37
N PRO A 33 22.78 5.29 -8.37
CA PRO A 33 22.51 6.45 -7.53
C PRO A 33 23.82 6.81 -6.83
N SER A 34 24.32 7.99 -7.19
CA SER A 34 25.54 8.58 -6.67
C SER A 34 25.44 8.66 -5.15
N ALA A 35 26.35 7.96 -4.48
CA ALA A 35 26.73 8.30 -3.13
C ALA A 35 27.40 9.70 -3.14
N GLN A 36 27.14 10.47 -2.09
CA GLN A 36 27.70 11.80 -1.77
C GLN A 36 27.05 13.01 -2.45
N GLY A 37 25.96 13.46 -1.82
CA GLY A 37 25.52 14.86 -1.79
C GLY A 37 25.14 15.24 -0.36
N SER A 38 25.95 16.09 0.28
CA SER A 38 25.75 16.66 1.63
C SER A 38 24.60 17.71 1.70
N SER A 39 23.67 17.70 0.74
CA SER A 39 22.45 18.50 0.77
C SER A 39 21.28 17.57 1.10
N GLY A 40 21.11 17.14 2.34
CA GLY A 40 20.53 18.01 3.37
C GLY A 40 19.00 17.83 3.43
N ASP A 41 18.38 17.34 2.36
CA ASP A 41 16.93 17.15 2.29
C ASP A 41 16.60 15.66 2.25
N VAL A 42 15.56 15.25 2.98
CA VAL A 42 15.06 13.87 2.99
C VAL A 42 13.54 13.88 2.97
N GLU A 43 12.98 12.97 2.19
CA GLU A 43 11.54 12.71 2.15
C GLU A 43 11.28 11.26 2.55
N PHE A 44 10.25 11.04 3.35
CA PHE A 44 9.83 9.71 3.77
C PHE A 44 8.35 9.72 4.15
N SER A 45 7.83 8.57 4.56
CA SER A 45 6.47 8.48 5.03
C SER A 45 6.35 7.63 6.28
N VAL A 46 5.32 7.89 7.08
CA VAL A 46 5.10 7.23 8.37
C VAL A 46 3.60 7.06 8.60
N PHE A 47 3.18 5.88 9.06
CA PHE A 47 1.82 5.67 9.57
C PHE A 47 1.68 6.42 10.89
N ASP A 48 0.71 7.32 10.97
CA ASP A 48 0.40 8.04 12.20
C ASP A 48 -0.18 7.05 13.22
N ASN A 49 0.59 6.79 14.27
CA ASN A 49 0.18 5.91 15.35
C ASN A 49 -0.63 6.61 16.46
N GLY A 50 -1.04 7.86 16.23
CA GLY A 50 -1.77 8.66 17.21
C GLY A 50 -0.89 9.32 18.26
N SER A 51 0.44 9.24 18.13
CA SER A 51 1.40 9.89 19.04
C SER A 51 1.49 11.42 18.88
N GLY A 52 0.74 12.00 17.94
CA GLY A 52 0.64 13.46 17.79
C GLY A 52 1.76 14.10 16.97
N ILE A 53 2.19 13.47 15.86
CA ILE A 53 3.11 14.12 14.91
C ILE A 53 2.50 15.45 14.44
N PRO A 54 3.20 16.59 14.55
CA PRO A 54 2.66 17.87 14.12
C PRO A 54 2.37 17.90 12.62
N ARG A 55 1.12 18.20 12.26
CA ARG A 55 0.65 18.21 10.87
C ARG A 55 0.74 19.58 10.20
N ASN A 56 0.60 20.65 10.98
CA ASN A 56 0.49 22.03 10.51
C ASN A 56 1.66 22.91 10.97
N SER A 57 2.69 22.32 11.57
CA SER A 57 3.88 23.02 12.03
C SER A 57 5.13 22.21 11.74
N SER A 58 6.27 22.87 11.84
CA SER A 58 7.56 22.22 11.74
C SER A 58 7.93 21.49 13.03
N PHE A 59 8.68 20.40 12.92
CA PHE A 59 9.20 19.63 14.05
C PHE A 59 10.63 19.13 13.77
N ARG A 60 11.37 18.70 14.80
CA ARG A 60 12.74 18.23 14.62
C ARG A 60 12.74 16.77 14.19
N LEU A 61 13.65 16.38 13.29
CA LEU A 61 13.79 14.97 12.90
C LEU A 61 14.00 14.05 14.12
N ALA A 62 14.76 14.51 15.12
CA ALA A 62 15.04 13.77 16.34
C ALA A 62 13.79 13.44 17.18
N ASP A 63 12.70 14.21 17.05
CA ASP A 63 11.47 13.97 17.80
C ASP A 63 10.69 12.76 17.27
N LEU A 64 10.97 12.27 16.05
CA LEU A 64 10.29 11.12 15.45
C LEU A 64 10.43 9.82 16.25
N GLY A 65 11.50 9.67 17.03
CA GLY A 65 11.65 8.52 17.94
C GLY A 65 10.51 8.43 18.96
N ARG A 66 10.03 9.57 19.44
CA ARG A 66 8.86 9.65 20.34
C ARG A 66 7.55 9.29 19.65
N HIS A 67 7.55 9.28 18.32
CA HIS A 67 6.42 8.96 17.47
C HIS A 67 6.49 7.54 16.89
N GLY A 68 7.35 6.67 17.45
CA GLY A 68 7.44 5.26 17.07
C GLY A 68 8.26 4.98 15.81
N VAL A 69 9.02 5.97 15.31
CA VAL A 69 10.01 5.72 14.26
C VAL A 69 11.27 5.13 14.92
N PRO A 70 11.80 3.98 14.45
CA PRO A 70 13.00 3.39 15.03
C PRO A 70 14.20 4.34 15.01
N GLU A 71 15.00 4.37 16.08
CA GLU A 71 16.19 5.23 16.17
C GLU A 71 17.18 5.01 15.01
N SER A 72 17.28 3.76 14.53
CA SER A 72 18.08 3.42 13.35
C SER A 72 17.60 4.13 12.09
N ALA A 73 16.28 4.25 11.89
CA ALA A 73 15.70 4.99 10.78
C ALA A 73 15.90 6.50 10.96
N VAL A 74 15.73 7.03 12.17
CA VAL A 74 16.02 8.44 12.49
C VAL A 74 17.48 8.78 12.18
N LYS A 75 18.43 7.91 12.56
CA LYS A 75 19.86 8.07 12.26
C LYS A 75 20.15 8.04 10.76
N GLN A 76 19.51 7.15 10.01
CA GLN A 76 19.64 7.09 8.54
C GLN A 76 19.13 8.38 7.89
N LEU A 77 17.96 8.86 8.29
CA LEU A 77 17.38 10.12 7.82
C LEU A 77 18.27 11.33 8.15
N GLY A 78 18.86 11.35 9.34
CA GLY A 78 19.80 12.40 9.76
C GLY A 78 21.06 12.44 8.91
N ALA A 79 21.49 11.28 8.40
CA ALA A 79 22.60 11.14 7.46
C ALA A 79 22.21 11.37 5.99
N GLY A 80 20.98 11.82 5.70
CA GLY A 80 20.52 12.03 4.33
C GLY A 80 20.15 10.74 3.59
N LYS A 81 20.02 9.61 4.29
CA LYS A 81 19.73 8.31 3.69
C LYS A 81 18.27 7.98 3.89
N ALA A 82 17.58 7.58 2.83
CA ALA A 82 16.26 6.98 2.94
C ALA A 82 16.36 5.71 3.80
N PRO A 83 15.50 5.53 4.83
CA PRO A 83 15.46 4.30 5.59
C PRO A 83 15.24 3.13 4.65
N ARG A 84 16.11 2.13 4.72
CA ARG A 84 15.78 0.85 4.06
C ARG A 84 14.57 0.28 4.80
N THR A 85 13.40 0.39 4.20
CA THR A 85 12.31 -0.51 4.55
C THR A 85 12.85 -1.91 4.34
N ALA A 86 12.87 -2.73 5.40
CA ALA A 86 13.25 -4.13 5.28
C ALA A 86 12.39 -4.71 4.17
N GLY A 87 13.03 -4.99 3.03
CA GLY A 87 12.39 -5.52 1.84
C GLY A 87 11.61 -6.76 2.24
N ALA A 88 10.47 -6.96 1.59
CA ALA A 88 9.64 -8.13 1.77
C ALA A 88 10.52 -9.39 1.70
N ASP A 89 10.79 -10.00 2.86
CA ASP A 89 11.26 -11.36 2.91
C ASP A 89 10.13 -12.19 2.30
N ALA A 90 10.36 -12.63 1.07
CA ALA A 90 9.44 -13.49 0.35
C ALA A 90 9.46 -14.86 1.03
N GLU A 91 8.62 -15.04 2.04
CA GLU A 91 8.36 -16.36 2.62
C GLU A 91 7.77 -17.26 1.53
N SER A 92 8.57 -18.23 1.08
CA SER A 92 8.12 -19.25 0.14
C SER A 92 7.23 -20.25 0.88
N HIS A 93 5.92 -20.18 0.64
CA HIS A 93 5.00 -21.24 1.07
C HIS A 93 4.43 -22.01 -0.13
N VAL A 94 4.59 -23.32 -0.05
CA VAL A 94 4.18 -24.36 -1.00
C VAL A 94 2.65 -24.41 -1.14
N MET A 95 2.20 -24.44 -2.40
CA MET A 95 0.85 -24.66 -2.96
C MET A 95 -0.35 -24.15 -2.16
N SER A 96 -0.91 -23.06 -2.68
CA SER A 96 -1.66 -22.06 -1.96
C SER A 96 -3.10 -21.86 -2.43
N GLY A 97 -4.08 -21.97 -1.53
CA GLY A 97 -5.46 -21.56 -1.78
C GLY A 97 -5.71 -20.07 -1.45
N PRO A 98 -6.79 -19.46 -1.97
CA PRO A 98 -7.19 -18.10 -1.60
C PRO A 98 -7.56 -17.99 -0.11
N ASP A 99 -7.91 -19.09 0.54
CA ASP A 99 -8.30 -19.08 1.95
C ASP A 99 -7.13 -19.27 2.92
N ASP A 100 -5.91 -19.49 2.44
CA ASP A 100 -4.75 -19.71 3.30
C ASP A 100 -4.45 -18.50 4.18
N LEU A 101 -4.21 -18.74 5.46
CA LEU A 101 -3.76 -17.71 6.39
C LEU A 101 -2.31 -17.34 6.07
N VAL A 102 -2.08 -16.05 5.84
CA VAL A 102 -0.74 -15.46 5.62
C VAL A 102 -0.37 -14.48 6.72
N GLY A 103 -1.28 -14.19 7.63
CA GLY A 103 -1.01 -13.34 8.79
C GLY A 103 -2.10 -13.42 9.85
N GLN A 104 -1.69 -13.21 11.09
CA GLN A 104 -2.56 -13.10 12.25
C GLN A 104 -1.97 -12.12 13.26
N TRP A 105 -2.78 -11.22 13.80
CA TRP A 105 -2.36 -10.29 14.85
C TRP A 105 -3.57 -9.79 15.67
N LYS A 106 -3.30 -8.98 16.69
CA LYS A 106 -4.33 -8.27 17.47
C LYS A 106 -4.52 -6.86 16.94
N ASP A 107 -5.77 -6.44 16.72
CA ASP A 107 -6.11 -5.04 16.43
C ASP A 107 -5.92 -4.16 17.69
N ARG A 108 -6.20 -2.86 17.55
CA ARG A 108 -6.17 -1.89 18.66
C ARG A 108 -6.97 -2.33 19.89
N ASP A 109 -8.08 -3.02 19.70
CA ASP A 109 -9.02 -3.38 20.78
C ASP A 109 -8.82 -4.85 21.26
N GLY A 110 -7.74 -5.51 20.84
CA GLY A 110 -7.38 -6.87 21.25
C GLY A 110 -8.07 -8.00 20.45
N TRP A 111 -8.84 -7.67 19.42
CA TRP A 111 -9.53 -8.63 18.56
C TRP A 111 -8.55 -9.28 17.59
N THR A 112 -8.71 -10.58 17.35
CA THR A 112 -7.83 -11.29 16.41
C THR A 112 -8.21 -10.94 14.98
N VAL A 113 -7.28 -10.34 14.24
CA VAL A 113 -7.37 -10.12 12.81
C VAL A 113 -6.68 -11.27 12.09
N TYR A 114 -7.39 -11.87 11.13
CA TYR A 114 -6.84 -12.86 10.22
C TYR A 114 -6.64 -12.23 8.85
N LEU A 115 -5.49 -12.46 8.22
CA LEU A 115 -5.24 -12.10 6.83
C LEU A 115 -5.06 -13.38 6.03
N ARG A 116 -5.85 -13.51 4.97
CA ARG A 116 -5.76 -14.60 4.01
C ARG A 116 -5.05 -14.14 2.75
N ARG A 117 -4.44 -15.09 2.03
CA ARG A 117 -3.83 -14.85 0.72
C ARG A 117 -4.81 -14.18 -0.22
N GLY A 118 -6.02 -14.72 -0.33
CA GLY A 118 -7.09 -14.18 -1.16
C GLY A 118 -6.81 -14.34 -2.66
N TYR A 119 -7.51 -13.52 -3.47
CA TYR A 119 -7.35 -13.49 -4.92
C TYR A 119 -7.77 -12.13 -5.46
N TYR A 120 -7.41 -11.84 -6.72
CA TYR A 120 -7.90 -10.69 -7.44
C TYR A 120 -8.15 -11.03 -8.93
N ASP A 121 -9.35 -10.71 -9.39
CA ASP A 121 -9.77 -10.77 -10.79
C ASP A 121 -9.89 -9.34 -11.32
N PRO A 122 -8.91 -8.86 -12.13
CA PRO A 122 -8.92 -7.51 -12.66
C PRO A 122 -10.01 -7.27 -13.72
N ALA A 123 -10.50 -8.33 -14.39
CA ALA A 123 -11.52 -8.20 -15.43
C ALA A 123 -12.90 -7.89 -14.83
N ARG A 124 -13.19 -8.42 -13.63
CA ARG A 124 -14.46 -8.21 -12.91
C ARG A 124 -14.35 -7.24 -11.74
N ASP A 125 -13.15 -6.75 -11.46
CA ASP A 125 -12.80 -5.97 -10.29
C ASP A 125 -13.24 -6.63 -8.96
N ARG A 126 -13.00 -7.94 -8.84
CA ARG A 126 -13.45 -8.76 -7.68
C ARG A 126 -12.28 -9.44 -7.00
N GLY A 127 -12.41 -9.69 -5.70
CA GLY A 127 -11.36 -10.32 -4.91
C GLY A 127 -11.35 -9.88 -3.46
N PHE A 128 -10.45 -10.48 -2.69
CA PHE A 128 -10.23 -10.16 -1.28
C PHE A 128 -8.78 -10.50 -0.87
N GLY A 129 -8.42 -10.18 0.37
CA GLY A 129 -7.17 -10.63 0.99
C GLY A 129 -5.92 -9.95 0.43
N LEU A 130 -4.76 -10.51 0.78
CA LEU A 130 -3.45 -9.92 0.48
C LEU A 130 -3.22 -9.73 -1.02
N THR A 131 -3.59 -10.70 -1.86
CA THR A 131 -3.41 -10.62 -3.32
C THR A 131 -4.11 -9.40 -3.92
N LYS A 132 -5.34 -9.09 -3.52
CA LYS A 132 -6.02 -7.87 -3.97
C LYS A 132 -5.37 -6.60 -3.43
N ILE A 133 -4.95 -6.62 -2.17
CA ILE A 133 -4.30 -5.49 -1.51
C ILE A 133 -2.99 -5.12 -2.22
N GLU A 134 -2.20 -6.10 -2.62
CA GLU A 134 -0.93 -5.90 -3.32
C GLU A 134 -1.14 -5.55 -4.80
N GLN A 135 -1.94 -6.35 -5.52
CA GLN A 135 -2.08 -6.22 -6.97
C GLN A 135 -2.96 -5.03 -7.39
N LYS A 136 -4.07 -4.78 -6.69
CA LYS A 136 -4.96 -3.66 -7.02
C LYS A 136 -4.57 -2.39 -6.29
N HIS A 137 -4.32 -2.50 -4.98
CA HIS A 137 -4.23 -1.33 -4.11
C HIS A 137 -2.81 -0.89 -3.77
N ASN A 138 -1.77 -1.63 -4.20
CA ASN A 138 -0.36 -1.30 -3.97
C ASN A 138 -0.04 -1.09 -2.48
N LEU A 139 -0.64 -1.89 -1.61
CA LEU A 139 -0.35 -1.91 -0.17
C LEU A 139 0.29 -3.25 0.22
N THR A 140 0.76 -3.35 1.46
CA THR A 140 1.42 -4.54 2.01
C THR A 140 0.65 -5.10 3.19
N MET A 141 0.93 -6.34 3.60
CA MET A 141 0.44 -6.89 4.88
C MET A 141 0.77 -5.96 6.05
N LYS A 142 1.98 -5.41 6.07
CA LYS A 142 2.44 -4.50 7.12
C LYS A 142 1.60 -3.22 7.20
N ALA A 143 1.21 -2.64 6.06
CA ALA A 143 0.29 -1.52 6.01
C ALA A 143 -1.09 -1.87 6.61
N VAL A 144 -1.64 -3.04 6.27
CA VAL A 144 -2.92 -3.53 6.83
C VAL A 144 -2.83 -3.69 8.34
N ARG A 145 -1.73 -4.29 8.82
CA ARG A 145 -1.45 -4.47 10.23
C ARG A 145 -1.35 -3.12 10.94
N ALA A 146 -0.56 -2.19 10.42
CA ALA A 146 -0.46 -0.85 10.96
C ALA A 146 -1.81 -0.13 11.02
N THR A 147 -2.64 -0.26 9.97
CA THR A 147 -3.98 0.36 9.94
C THR A 147 -4.92 -0.18 11.02
N THR A 148 -4.82 -1.48 11.33
CA THR A 148 -5.69 -2.13 12.33
C THR A 148 -5.16 -2.02 13.76
N GLN A 149 -3.84 -1.89 13.94
CA GLN A 149 -3.21 -1.69 15.25
C GLN A 149 -3.19 -0.23 15.69
N TYR A 150 -3.02 0.69 14.75
CA TYR A 150 -2.94 2.13 15.03
C TYR A 150 -3.95 2.93 14.19
N PRO A 151 -5.25 2.63 14.27
CA PRO A 151 -6.27 3.48 13.67
C PRO A 151 -6.29 4.86 14.34
N ARG A 152 -6.84 5.86 13.65
CA ARG A 152 -7.12 7.20 14.20
C ARG A 152 -7.77 7.09 15.60
N PRO A 153 -7.49 8.03 16.52
CA PRO A 153 -8.10 7.99 17.84
C PRO A 153 -9.63 8.09 17.76
N GLY A 154 -10.30 7.44 18.71
CA GLY A 154 -11.76 7.46 18.83
C GLY A 154 -12.51 6.73 17.72
N ALA A 155 -13.78 7.13 17.51
CA ALA A 155 -14.70 6.53 16.54
C ALA A 155 -14.28 6.76 15.08
N ALA A 156 -13.47 7.78 14.81
CA ALA A 156 -12.97 8.08 13.46
C ALA A 156 -12.01 7.00 12.93
N GLY A 157 -11.36 6.24 13.81
CA GLY A 157 -10.41 5.20 13.41
C GLY A 157 -10.99 3.81 13.25
N LYS A 158 -12.14 3.51 13.87
CA LYS A 158 -12.80 2.20 13.75
C LYS A 158 -14.29 2.40 13.67
N GLN A 159 -14.87 2.07 12.52
CA GLN A 159 -16.30 2.24 12.24
C GLN A 159 -16.91 0.91 11.84
N GLN A 160 -18.01 0.54 12.48
CA GLN A 160 -18.81 -0.60 12.03
C GLN A 160 -19.39 -0.31 10.65
N MET A 161 -19.32 -1.28 9.75
CA MET A 161 -19.86 -1.14 8.40
C MET A 161 -21.39 -1.26 8.44
N ASN A 162 -22.08 -0.28 7.84
CA ASN A 162 -23.53 -0.29 7.81
C ASN A 162 -24.08 -1.58 7.19
N GLY A 163 -25.09 -2.18 7.85
CA GLY A 163 -25.67 -3.45 7.44
C GLY A 163 -24.79 -4.69 7.64
N ARG A 164 -23.62 -4.57 8.31
CA ARG A 164 -22.72 -5.69 8.61
C ARG A 164 -22.26 -5.68 10.08
N PRO A 165 -22.95 -6.39 10.98
CA PRO A 165 -22.73 -6.27 12.42
C PRO A 165 -21.32 -6.67 12.88
N ASN A 166 -20.65 -7.56 12.16
CA ASN A 166 -19.31 -8.05 12.53
C ASN A 166 -18.20 -7.51 11.62
N THR A 167 -18.49 -6.52 10.76
CA THR A 167 -17.49 -5.95 9.85
C THR A 167 -17.15 -4.53 10.25
N TYR A 168 -15.86 -4.23 10.35
CA TYR A 168 -15.35 -2.91 10.75
C TYR A 168 -14.37 -2.37 9.72
N ASN A 169 -14.42 -1.06 9.50
CA ASN A 169 -13.44 -0.30 8.75
C ASN A 169 -12.50 0.38 9.73
N TYR A 170 -11.21 0.14 9.56
CA TYR A 170 -10.14 0.81 10.26
C TYR A 170 -9.58 1.91 9.38
N PHE A 171 -9.27 3.07 9.94
CA PHE A 171 -8.71 4.21 9.23
C PHE A 171 -7.45 4.69 9.91
N THR A 172 -6.34 4.79 9.18
CA THR A 172 -5.08 5.37 9.65
C THR A 172 -4.55 6.35 8.63
N ASP A 173 -3.98 7.44 9.09
CA ASP A 173 -3.33 8.40 8.21
C ASP A 173 -1.87 8.03 7.98
N VAL A 174 -1.41 8.16 6.75
CA VAL A 174 0.00 8.08 6.39
C VAL A 174 0.46 9.48 6.04
N LEU A 175 1.50 9.93 6.74
CA LEU A 175 2.05 11.26 6.64
C LEU A 175 3.26 11.20 5.71
N HIS A 176 3.23 11.96 4.62
CA HIS A 176 4.41 12.24 3.83
C HIS A 176 5.15 13.41 4.49
N VAL A 177 6.43 13.20 4.80
CA VAL A 177 7.24 14.12 5.57
C VAL A 177 8.42 14.55 4.72
N LYS A 178 8.62 15.87 4.64
CA LYS A 178 9.80 16.49 4.03
C LYS A 178 10.61 17.14 5.12
N CYS A 179 11.90 16.85 5.16
CA CYS A 179 12.83 17.50 6.05
C CYS A 179 13.95 18.17 5.27
N SER A 180 14.36 19.36 5.71
CA SER A 180 15.46 20.11 5.15
C SER A 180 16.41 20.62 6.24
N GLY A 181 17.60 21.07 5.82
CA GLY A 181 18.63 21.59 6.72
C GLY A 181 19.70 20.55 7.12
N TRP A 182 20.63 20.97 7.98
CA TRP A 182 21.84 20.20 8.27
C TRP A 182 21.83 19.55 9.66
N TRP A 183 22.01 18.23 9.68
CA TRP A 183 22.30 17.40 10.86
C TRP A 183 21.34 17.65 12.03
N ILE A 184 21.77 18.32 13.11
CA ILE A 184 20.96 18.57 14.32
C ILE A 184 19.89 19.67 14.17
N PHE A 185 19.99 20.50 13.12
CA PHE A 185 19.04 21.57 12.79
C PHE A 185 18.04 21.14 11.71
N LYS A 186 18.07 19.86 11.32
CA LYS A 186 17.16 19.32 10.31
C LYS A 186 15.73 19.40 10.83
N THR A 187 14.92 20.14 10.09
CA THR A 187 13.54 20.47 10.43
C THR A 187 12.62 19.80 9.41
N CYS A 188 11.54 19.23 9.90
CA CYS A 188 10.60 18.42 9.13
C CYS A 188 9.22 19.07 9.14
N ARG A 189 8.46 18.84 8.06
CA ARG A 189 7.04 19.20 7.97
C ARG A 189 6.29 18.10 7.22
N VAL A 190 5.04 17.90 7.59
CA VAL A 190 4.11 17.09 6.78
C VAL A 190 3.70 17.92 5.57
N ASP A 191 3.81 17.36 4.37
CA ASP A 191 3.35 18.02 3.13
C ASP A 191 2.14 17.32 2.51
N LYS A 192 1.95 16.02 2.76
CA LYS A 192 0.76 15.26 2.32
C LYS A 192 0.28 14.32 3.41
N VAL A 193 -1.02 14.07 3.39
CA VAL A 193 -1.69 13.09 4.24
C VAL A 193 -2.54 12.20 3.36
N GLN A 194 -2.41 10.88 3.51
CA GLN A 194 -3.23 9.91 2.82
C GLN A 194 -3.87 8.96 3.85
N ALA A 195 -5.19 8.91 3.87
CA ALA A 195 -5.90 7.95 4.71
C ALA A 195 -5.88 6.57 4.05
N VAL A 196 -5.48 5.55 4.81
CA VAL A 196 -5.59 4.13 4.46
C VAL A 196 -6.75 3.54 5.23
N ARG A 197 -7.62 2.83 4.53
CA ARG A 197 -8.73 2.07 5.10
C ARG A 197 -8.45 0.58 5.00
N ALA A 198 -8.71 -0.16 6.08
CA ALA A 198 -8.73 -1.63 6.08
C ALA A 198 -10.09 -2.15 6.55
N GLY A 199 -10.77 -2.95 5.74
CA GLY A 199 -12.03 -3.60 6.09
C GLY A 199 -11.77 -5.00 6.64
N VAL A 200 -12.26 -5.28 7.85
CA VAL A 200 -12.09 -6.57 8.53
C VAL A 200 -13.43 -7.13 8.96
N ASP A 201 -13.67 -8.39 8.63
CA ASP A 201 -14.84 -9.16 9.04
C ASP A 201 -14.47 -10.14 10.15
N PHE A 202 -15.06 -9.94 11.32
CA PHE A 202 -14.92 -10.79 12.50
C PHE A 202 -16.02 -11.84 12.61
N GLY A 203 -16.96 -11.88 11.66
CA GLY A 203 -18.00 -12.90 11.58
C GLY A 203 -17.38 -14.26 11.29
N ALA A 204 -17.44 -15.16 12.27
CA ALA A 204 -17.11 -16.56 12.08
C ALA A 204 -18.30 -17.31 11.45
N GLN A 205 -18.01 -18.25 10.56
CA GLN A 205 -18.99 -19.21 10.05
C GLN A 205 -18.53 -20.59 10.49
N ILE A 206 -18.98 -21.06 11.65
CA ILE A 206 -18.55 -22.36 12.21
C ILE A 206 -18.72 -23.46 11.13
N PRO A 207 -17.69 -24.30 10.86
CA PRO A 207 -16.43 -24.47 11.60
C PRO A 207 -15.27 -23.54 11.17
N MET A 208 -15.50 -22.61 10.25
CA MET A 208 -14.47 -21.71 9.72
C MET A 208 -14.19 -20.51 10.66
N LEU A 209 -12.91 -20.17 10.77
CA LEU A 209 -12.45 -18.90 11.33
C LEU A 209 -13.10 -17.71 10.60
N PRO A 210 -13.15 -16.52 11.22
CA PRO A 210 -13.60 -15.32 10.54
C PRO A 210 -12.95 -15.14 9.16
N LYS A 211 -13.69 -14.50 8.25
CA LYS A 211 -13.15 -14.16 6.93
C LYS A 211 -11.89 -13.30 7.07
N GLY A 212 -11.86 -12.41 8.06
CA GLY A 212 -10.71 -11.56 8.36
C GLY A 212 -10.67 -10.35 7.44
N VAL A 213 -9.47 -9.94 7.04
CA VAL A 213 -9.26 -8.78 6.17
C VAL A 213 -9.93 -9.02 4.81
N ILE A 214 -10.94 -8.20 4.49
CA ILE A 214 -11.61 -8.21 3.18
C ILE A 214 -10.70 -7.51 2.17
N THR A 215 -10.26 -6.28 2.47
CA THR A 215 -9.41 -5.46 1.60
C THR A 215 -8.81 -4.29 2.40
N ALA A 216 -7.79 -3.65 1.84
CA ALA A 216 -7.27 -2.36 2.29
C ALA A 216 -6.88 -1.49 1.09
N TYR A 217 -7.07 -0.17 1.19
CA TYR A 217 -6.80 0.78 0.11
C TYR A 217 -6.68 2.22 0.63
N CYS A 218 -6.23 3.14 -0.24
CA CYS A 218 -6.14 4.57 0.05
C CYS A 218 -7.46 5.28 -0.27
N GLU A 219 -8.06 5.96 0.71
CA GLU A 219 -9.30 6.72 0.52
C GLU A 219 -9.13 7.82 -0.54
N GLY A 220 -10.13 7.98 -1.41
CA GLY A 220 -10.08 8.95 -2.50
C GLY A 220 -9.15 8.59 -3.67
N VAL A 221 -8.44 7.45 -3.60
CA VAL A 221 -7.54 6.99 -4.67
C VAL A 221 -8.20 5.87 -5.46
N GLN A 222 -8.41 6.09 -6.76
CA GLN A 222 -8.90 5.05 -7.66
C GLN A 222 -7.74 4.11 -8.04
N GLY A 223 -7.82 2.85 -7.59
CA GLY A 223 -6.83 1.82 -7.90
C GLY A 223 -5.70 1.76 -6.88
N ARG A 224 -4.48 2.11 -7.31
CA ARG A 224 -3.22 1.89 -6.59
C ARG A 224 -2.88 3.06 -5.66
N CYS A 225 -2.58 2.76 -4.40
CA CYS A 225 -1.96 3.72 -3.49
C CYS A 225 -0.62 4.25 -4.04
N PRO A 226 -0.27 5.52 -3.77
CA PRO A 226 1.07 6.03 -4.06
C PRO A 226 2.16 5.20 -3.37
N ASP A 227 3.31 5.03 -4.02
CA ASP A 227 4.42 4.23 -3.47
C ASP A 227 4.95 4.74 -2.14
N TRP A 228 4.86 6.06 -1.88
CA TRP A 228 5.26 6.63 -0.59
C TRP A 228 4.42 6.09 0.58
N VAL A 229 3.16 5.70 0.33
CA VAL A 229 2.31 5.05 1.34
C VAL A 229 2.79 3.62 1.60
N LYS A 230 3.06 2.87 0.54
CA LYS A 230 3.54 1.49 0.59
C LYS A 230 4.89 1.36 1.30
N ASN A 231 5.75 2.36 1.12
CA ASN A 231 7.13 2.39 1.60
C ASN A 231 7.29 3.22 2.89
N ALA A 232 6.22 3.40 3.67
CA ALA A 232 6.32 4.07 4.96
C ALA A 232 7.30 3.34 5.89
N ILE A 233 8.02 4.08 6.73
CA ILE A 233 9.23 3.60 7.42
C ILE A 233 8.94 2.82 8.72
N ASN A 234 7.71 2.87 9.22
CA ASN A 234 7.30 2.24 10.48
C ASN A 234 6.34 1.05 10.26
N ILE A 235 6.43 0.41 9.09
CA ILE A 235 5.66 -0.80 8.74
C ILE A 235 6.56 -1.99 8.38
#